data_AF-A0A954SKF0-F1
#
_entry.id   AF-A0A954SKF0-F1
#
_cell.length_a   1.000
_cell.length_b   1.000
_cell.length_c   1.000
_cell.angle_alpha   90.00
_cell.angle_beta   90.00
_cell.angle_gamma   90.00
#
_symmetry.space_group_name_H-M   'P 1'
#
loop_
_entity.id
_entity.type
_entity.pdbx_description
1 polymer ?
#
loop_
_entity_poly.entity_id
_entity_poly.type
_entity_poly.pdbx_seq_one_letter_code
_entity_poly.pdbx_strand_id
1 'polypeptide(L)' 'MSELKLQLTRKQQELLLRGLRYVRSSVALEPMDWTEAVELDRRRQYNEIKELEDMLNGARIVESAAGVS' A
#
# COMPACT_ATOMS: atom_id res chain seq x y z
N MET A 1 -7.17 5.90 -18.26
CA MET A 1 -6.37 5.24 -17.20
C MET A 1 -6.80 3.79 -17.18
N SER A 2 -5.95 2.88 -17.62
CA SER A 2 -6.28 1.45 -17.69
C SER A 2 -6.51 0.92 -16.28
N GLU A 3 -7.72 0.42 -16.02
CA GLU A 3 -8.07 -0.23 -14.76
C GLU A 3 -7.11 -1.42 -14.54
N LEU A 4 -6.16 -1.26 -13.63
CA LEU A 4 -5.19 -2.30 -13.29
C LEU A 4 -5.95 -3.38 -12.52
N LYS A 5 -6.41 -4.42 -13.22
CA LYS A 5 -7.11 -5.56 -12.63
C LYS A 5 -6.10 -6.46 -11.92
N LEU A 6 -5.69 -6.05 -10.73
CA LEU A 6 -4.77 -6.79 -9.88
C LEU A 6 -5.46 -8.07 -9.39
N GLN A 7 -4.82 -9.21 -9.64
CA GLN A 7 -5.23 -10.50 -9.08
C GLN A 7 -4.20 -10.92 -8.03
N LEU A 8 -4.66 -11.25 -6.84
CA LEU A 8 -3.81 -11.65 -5.73
C LEU A 8 -4.35 -12.92 -5.09
N THR A 9 -3.46 -13.78 -4.63
CA THR A 9 -3.84 -14.75 -3.60
C THR A 9 -4.10 -14.02 -2.28
N ARG A 10 -4.95 -14.60 -1.42
CA ARG A 10 -5.19 -14.04 -0.08
C ARG A 10 -3.88 -13.83 0.69
N LYS A 11 -2.93 -14.77 0.58
CA LYS A 11 -1.60 -14.68 1.17
C LYS A 11 -0.79 -13.49 0.64
N GLN A 12 -0.83 -13.22 -0.67
CA GLN A 12 -0.15 -12.06 -1.26
C GLN A 12 -0.77 -10.76 -0.77
N GLN A 13 -2.11 -10.66 -0.76
CA GLN A 13 -2.81 -9.48 -0.25
C GLN A 13 -2.43 -9.19 1.21
N GLU A 14 -2.49 -10.21 2.08
CA GLU A 14 -2.12 -10.07 3.49
C GLU A 14 -0.66 -9.63 3.69
N LEU A 15 0.26 -10.20 2.91
CA LEU A 15 1.68 -9.84 2.97
C LEU A 15 1.90 -8.39 2.55
N LEU A 16 1.27 -7.95 1.46
CA LEU A 16 1.40 -6.59 0.95
C LEU A 16 0.78 -5.58 1.92
N LEU A 17 -0.41 -5.84 2.46
CA LEU A 17 -1.04 -4.99 3.49
C LEU A 17 -0.20 -4.91 4.77
N ARG A 18 0.46 -6.01 5.18
CA ARG A 18 1.41 -5.98 6.28
C ARG A 18 2.61 -5.09 5.97
N GLY A 19 3.14 -5.15 4.74
CA GLY A 19 4.20 -4.26 4.27
C GLY A 19 3.79 -2.79 4.32
N LEU A 20 2.60 -2.44 3.81
CA LEU A 20 2.10 -1.06 3.84
C LEU A 20 1.95 -0.52 5.26
N ARG A 21 1.51 -1.33 6.23
CA ARG A 21 1.47 -0.94 7.65
C ARG A 21 2.86 -0.62 8.20
N TYR A 22 3.90 -1.36 7.79
CA TYR A 22 5.27 -1.06 8.17
C TYR A 22 5.73 0.27 7.58
N VAL A 23 5.49 0.50 6.28
CA VAL A 23 5.84 1.76 5.60
C VAL A 23 5.10 2.95 6.25
N ARG A 24 3.81 2.84 6.53
CA ARG A 24 3.06 3.88 7.24
C ARG A 24 3.68 4.22 8.59
N SER A 25 4.17 3.20 9.29
CA SER A 25 4.83 3.36 10.59
C SER A 25 6.21 4.01 10.44
N SER A 26 6.97 3.70 9.39
CA SER A 26 8.28 4.34 9.16
C SER A 26 8.14 5.83 8.86
N VAL A 27 7.14 6.23 8.06
CA VAL A 27 6.84 7.66 7.81
C VAL A 27 6.49 8.41 9.11
N ALA A 28 5.73 7.77 10.00
CA ALA A 28 5.36 8.35 11.29
C ALA A 28 6.56 8.47 12.25
N LEU A 29 7.53 7.56 12.15
CA LEU A 29 8.69 7.49 13.04
C LEU A 29 9.93 8.22 12.48
N GLU A 30 9.87 8.74 11.26
CA GLU A 30 11.00 9.43 10.65
C GLU A 30 11.35 10.70 11.46
N PRO A 31 12.57 10.79 12.02
CA PRO A 31 12.98 11.92 12.83
C PRO A 31 13.29 13.10 11.91
N MET A 32 12.31 13.97 11.75
CA MET A 32 12.41 15.23 11.03
C MET A 32 11.94 16.37 11.91
N ASP A 33 12.65 17.49 11.85
CA ASP A 33 12.17 18.73 12.45
C ASP A 33 10.84 19.13 11.81
N TRP A 34 9.88 19.51 12.66
CA TRP A 34 8.58 19.91 12.18
C TRP A 34 8.70 21.21 11.36
N THR A 35 8.19 21.16 10.13
CA THR A 35 7.93 22.31 9.27
C THR A 35 6.62 22.07 8.52
N GLU A 36 6.01 23.13 8.02
CA GLU A 36 4.79 23.00 7.20
C GLU A 36 5.04 22.16 5.93
N ALA A 37 6.23 22.28 5.33
CA ALA A 37 6.63 21.47 4.18
C ALA A 37 6.72 19.97 4.53
N VAL A 38 7.28 19.63 5.69
CA VAL A 38 7.36 18.23 6.17
C VAL A 38 5.97 17.67 6.45
N GLU A 39 5.07 18.46 7.05
CA GLU A 39 3.70 18.03 7.29
C GLU A 39 2.91 17.81 5.99
N LEU A 40 3.07 18.70 5.01
CA LEU A 40 2.47 18.54 3.67
C LEU A 40 2.99 17.27 2.97
N ASP A 41 4.30 17.02 3.05
CA ASP A 41 4.91 15.84 2.46
C ASP A 41 4.42 14.55 3.14
N ARG A 42 4.34 14.51 4.47
CA ARG A 42 3.76 13.38 5.22
C ARG A 42 2.32 13.11 4.82
N ARG A 43 1.49 14.15 4.67
CA ARG A 43 0.11 13.99 4.19
C ARG A 43 0.06 13.41 2.79
N ARG A 44 0.94 13.85 1.89
CA ARG A 44 1.06 13.26 0.55
C ARG A 44 1.40 11.77 0.63
N GLN A 45 2.41 11.41 1.41
CA GLN A 45 2.83 10.02 1.60
C GLN A 45 1.70 9.16 2.19
N TYR A 46 0.94 9.67 3.18
CA TYR A 46 -0.20 8.94 3.74
C TYR A 46 -1.34 8.74 2.74
N ASN A 47 -1.59 9.71 1.86
CA ASN A 47 -2.58 9.56 0.81
C ASN A 47 -2.15 8.50 -0.21
N GLU A 48 -0.88 8.51 -0.64
CA GLU A 48 -0.33 7.49 -1.54
C GLU A 48 -0.42 6.08 -0.92
N ILE A 49 -0.08 5.93 0.37
CA ILE A 49 -0.22 4.65 1.09
C ILE A 49 -1.69 4.22 1.12
N LYS A 50 -2.61 5.14 1.38
CA LYS A 50 -4.05 4.85 1.41
C LYS A 50 -4.57 4.39 0.05
N GLU A 51 -4.17 5.05 -1.03
CA GLU A 51 -4.56 4.65 -2.39
C GLU A 51 -4.07 3.23 -2.72
N LEU A 52 -2.86 2.87 -2.28
CA LEU A 52 -2.33 1.52 -2.41
C LEU A 52 -3.10 0.51 -1.54
N GLU A 53 -3.45 0.86 -0.30
CA GLU A 53 -4.29 0.02 0.56
C GLU A 53 -5.65 -0.25 -0.10
N ASP A 54 -6.30 0.79 -0.65
CA ASP A 54 -7.59 0.69 -1.34
C ASP A 54 -7.48 -0.19 -2.60
N MET A 55 -6.41 -0.03 -3.38
CA MET A 55 -6.14 -0.88 -4.55
C MET A 55 -5.95 -2.35 -4.16
N LEU A 56 -5.20 -2.64 -3.08
CA LEU A 56 -4.98 -4.01 -2.61
C LEU A 56 -6.25 -4.62 -2.02
N ASN A 57 -7.08 -3.83 -1.34
CA ASN A 57 -8.37 -4.28 -0.81
C ASN A 57 -9.40 -4.54 -1.93
N GLY A 58 -9.33 -3.76 -3.02
CA GLY A 58 -10.15 -3.95 -4.21
C GLY A 58 -9.64 -5.02 -5.19
N ALA A 59 -8.45 -5.59 -4.95
CA ALA A 59 -7.87 -6.61 -5.82
C ALA A 59 -8.73 -7.88 -5.84
N ARG A 60 -8.84 -8.50 -7.02
CA ARG A 60 -9.57 -9.77 -7.15
C ARG A 60 -8.77 -10.89 -6.48
N ILE A 61 -9.37 -11.56 -5.51
CA ILE A 61 -8.73 -12.70 -4.84
C ILE A 61 -8.88 -13.98 -5.68
N VAL A 62 -7.76 -14.68 -5.88
CA VAL A 62 -7.67 -15.97 -6.58
C VAL A 62 -7.10 -17.04 -5.64
N GLU A 63 -7.57 -18.29 -5.78
CA GLU A 63 -7.25 -19.37 -4.83
C GLU A 63 -5.83 -19.94 -4.98
N SER A 64 -5.19 -19.76 -6.14
CA SER A 64 -3.79 -20.15 -6.35
C SER A 64 -3.09 -19.23 -7.35
N ALA A 65 -1.77 -19.11 -7.22
CA ALA A 65 -0.92 -18.43 -8.20
C ALA A 65 -0.63 -19.29 -9.45
N ALA A 66 -1.42 -20.35 -9.70
CA ALA A 66 -1.18 -21.29 -10.78
C ALA A 66 -1.85 -20.83 -12.08
N GLY A 67 -1.14 -19.99 -12.81
CA GLY A 67 -1.33 -19.74 -14.24
C GLY A 67 -0.01 -19.79 -15.01
N VAL A 68 1.01 -20.46 -14.46
CA VAL A 68 2.25 -20.81 -15.17
C VAL A 68 2.43 -22.31 -15.01
N SER A 69 1.90 -23.06 -15.97
CA SER A 69 2.29 -24.45 -16.27
C SER A 69 3.07 -24.44 -17.56
#